data_AF-A0A1F4MN21-F1
#
_entry.id   AF-A0A1F4MN21-F1
#
_cell.length_a   1.000
_cell.length_b   1.000
_cell.length_c   1.000
_cell.angle_alpha   90.00
_cell.angle_beta   90.00
_cell.angle_gamma   90.00
#
_symmetry.space_group_name_H-M   'P 1'
#
loop_
_entity.id
_entity.type
_entity.pdbx_description
1 polymer ?
#
loop_
_entity_poly.entity_id
_entity_poly.type
_entity_poly.pdbx_seq_one_letter_code
_entity_poly.pdbx_strand_id
1 'polypeptide(L)'
;MIYSRGFDSYCGEYKTSAAALAGVKRSYHETAIIPYPRNKIRFALENRDRQNQLHLLFSQEIDPKSLEINTEDWIKGVKVYEALRNGDPGTKVDMAIIGEGYTAIEEAKFIEDLNKFSGLLFSHQPYKSFQTSFNIYGVLKFSDESGTDDPRAQIYQSTALNTTFNSLGSDRYLLTEDNKNLRDIAAHVPYDALLIMINHKKYGGGGIYNFYLTFTTDNQWHEYIFIHEFGHSFAGLADEYYTSSTAYNEFYPVGIEPIEPNITALLNPNEVKWNNLLSPKIKIPTLWEKEAYDQMDLEYQKIREELTEKIARLKREKAPQNVIQQIEEESENLSRSHALKVDAFLQKSKYFGKVGVFEGAGYASKGLYRPMIDCMMFTKGNKPFCKVCENAIIQVIKYYSE
;
A
#
# COMPACT_ATOMS: atom_id res chain seq x y z
N MET A 1 -19.96 -21.94 7.08
CA MET A 1 -18.89 -21.15 6.42
C MET A 1 -17.65 -22.03 6.37
N ILE A 2 -17.09 -22.28 5.18
CA ILE A 2 -15.93 -23.18 4.99
C ILE A 2 -14.64 -22.44 4.60
N TYR A 3 -14.77 -21.20 4.15
CA TYR A 3 -13.69 -20.28 3.82
C TYR A 3 -14.25 -18.86 3.91
N SER A 4 -13.43 -17.89 4.34
CA SER A 4 -13.73 -16.47 4.37
C SER A 4 -12.42 -15.68 4.30
N ARG A 5 -12.40 -14.59 3.54
CA ARG A 5 -11.26 -13.68 3.43
C ARG A 5 -11.78 -12.25 3.27
N GLY A 6 -11.32 -11.34 4.13
CA GLY A 6 -11.59 -9.91 4.00
C GLY A 6 -10.62 -9.25 3.01
N PHE A 7 -11.06 -8.19 2.36
CA PHE A 7 -10.24 -7.41 1.43
C PHE A 7 -10.82 -6.01 1.28
N ASP A 8 -9.98 -5.08 0.85
CA ASP A 8 -10.38 -3.78 0.33
C ASP A 8 -10.26 -3.77 -1.19
N SER A 9 -10.85 -2.76 -1.84
CA SER A 9 -10.96 -2.72 -3.31
C SER A 9 -10.71 -1.32 -3.85
N TYR A 10 -10.27 -1.25 -5.11
CA TYR A 10 -10.20 0.00 -5.85
C TYR A 10 -11.56 0.70 -5.86
N CYS A 11 -12.65 -0.06 -6.05
CA CYS A 11 -14.01 0.45 -5.98
C CYS A 11 -14.35 1.03 -4.59
N GLY A 12 -13.86 0.40 -3.51
CA GLY A 12 -13.99 0.89 -2.14
C GLY A 12 -13.39 2.28 -1.97
N GLU A 13 -12.17 2.49 -2.46
CA GLU A 13 -11.53 3.80 -2.44
C GLU A 13 -12.19 4.82 -3.36
N TYR A 14 -12.59 4.42 -4.58
CA TYR A 14 -13.27 5.33 -5.51
C TYR A 14 -14.51 5.98 -4.89
N LYS A 15 -15.27 5.23 -4.07
CA LYS A 15 -16.49 5.74 -3.40
C LYS A 15 -16.24 6.95 -2.49
N THR A 16 -15.02 7.16 -2.01
CA THR A 16 -14.66 8.30 -1.16
C THR A 16 -14.05 9.48 -1.95
N SER A 17 -13.87 9.32 -3.26
CA SER A 17 -13.37 10.36 -4.15
C SER A 17 -14.41 11.45 -4.44
N ALA A 18 -13.93 12.66 -4.77
CA ALA A 18 -14.80 13.78 -5.14
C ALA A 18 -15.73 13.46 -6.33
N ALA A 19 -15.27 12.67 -7.31
CA ALA A 19 -16.07 12.29 -8.47
C ALA A 19 -17.25 11.38 -8.08
N ALA A 20 -17.00 10.38 -7.22
CA ALA A 20 -18.06 9.49 -6.74
C ALA A 20 -19.07 10.25 -5.87
N LEU A 21 -18.61 11.15 -5.00
CA LEU A 21 -19.48 12.01 -4.19
C LEU A 21 -20.33 12.97 -5.04
N ALA A 22 -19.83 13.37 -6.21
CA ALA A 22 -20.60 14.12 -7.21
C ALA A 22 -21.56 13.25 -8.04
N GLY A 23 -21.66 11.95 -7.75
CA GLY A 23 -22.58 11.02 -8.40
C GLY A 23 -22.07 10.42 -9.72
N VAL A 24 -20.79 10.59 -10.05
CA VAL A 24 -20.18 9.91 -11.21
C VAL A 24 -20.13 8.41 -10.91
N LYS A 25 -20.72 7.61 -11.80
CA LYS A 25 -20.73 6.15 -11.67
C LYS A 25 -19.61 5.54 -12.49
N ARG A 26 -18.93 4.55 -11.91
CA ARG A 26 -17.91 3.73 -12.56
C ARG A 26 -18.11 2.26 -12.22
N SER A 27 -17.53 1.41 -13.05
CA SER A 27 -17.48 -0.04 -12.85
C SER A 27 -16.02 -0.45 -12.80
N TYR A 28 -15.68 -1.33 -11.86
CA TYR A 28 -14.33 -1.84 -11.64
C TYR A 28 -14.34 -3.36 -11.73
N HIS A 29 -13.29 -3.93 -12.31
CA HIS A 29 -13.10 -5.38 -12.35
C HIS A 29 -12.49 -5.85 -11.03
N GLU A 30 -13.06 -6.90 -10.45
CA GLU A 30 -12.63 -7.47 -9.16
C GLU A 30 -12.40 -8.97 -9.30
N THR A 31 -11.52 -9.54 -8.47
CA THR A 31 -11.22 -10.97 -8.48
C THR A 31 -11.17 -11.53 -7.08
N ALA A 32 -11.94 -12.59 -6.85
CA ALA A 32 -11.88 -13.38 -5.64
C ALA A 32 -11.07 -14.66 -5.89
N ILE A 33 -10.09 -14.93 -5.04
CA ILE A 33 -9.33 -16.18 -5.05
C ILE A 33 -9.83 -17.02 -3.90
N ILE A 34 -10.31 -18.23 -4.21
CA ILE A 34 -10.85 -19.17 -3.23
C ILE A 34 -10.24 -20.55 -3.45
N PRO A 35 -10.12 -21.38 -2.39
CA PRO A 35 -9.80 -22.79 -2.56
C PRO A 35 -10.80 -23.46 -3.50
N TYR A 36 -10.30 -24.25 -4.46
CA TYR A 36 -11.15 -24.92 -5.43
C TYR A 36 -12.08 -25.93 -4.72
N PRO A 37 -13.42 -25.79 -4.84
CA PRO A 37 -14.33 -26.57 -4.03
C PRO A 37 -14.50 -28.01 -4.57
N ARG A 38 -14.71 -28.98 -3.67
CA ARG A 38 -14.97 -30.39 -4.05
C ARG A 38 -16.43 -30.69 -4.37
N ASN A 39 -17.35 -29.86 -3.86
CA ASN A 39 -18.80 -29.95 -4.06
C ASN A 39 -19.34 -28.55 -4.36
N LYS A 40 -20.61 -28.46 -4.76
CA LYS A 40 -21.30 -27.18 -4.90
C LYS A 40 -21.16 -26.33 -3.63
N ILE A 41 -20.88 -25.05 -3.81
CA ILE A 41 -20.80 -24.06 -2.73
C ILE A 41 -21.71 -22.87 -3.02
N ARG A 42 -22.12 -22.16 -1.97
CA ARG A 42 -22.65 -20.81 -2.09
C ARG A 42 -21.49 -19.83 -1.89
N PHE A 43 -21.12 -19.13 -2.95
CA PHE A 43 -20.24 -17.97 -2.88
C PHE A 43 -21.07 -16.76 -2.45
N ALA A 44 -20.54 -15.95 -1.53
CA ALA A 44 -21.15 -14.72 -1.07
C ALA A 44 -20.09 -13.64 -0.96
N LEU A 45 -20.41 -12.46 -1.46
CA LEU A 45 -19.65 -11.24 -1.26
C LEU A 45 -20.47 -10.32 -0.37
N GLU A 46 -19.88 -9.87 0.72
CA GLU A 46 -20.48 -8.94 1.68
C GLU A 46 -19.68 -7.65 1.69
N ASN A 47 -20.35 -6.51 1.85
CA ASN A 47 -19.69 -5.22 2.01
C ASN A 47 -20.06 -4.61 3.36
N ARG A 48 -19.15 -3.83 3.92
CA ARG A 48 -19.45 -3.03 5.12
C ARG A 48 -20.17 -1.75 4.74
N ASP A 49 -21.13 -1.37 5.56
CA ASP A 49 -21.70 -0.02 5.56
C ASP A 49 -20.85 0.95 6.40
N ARG A 50 -21.31 2.20 6.54
CA ARG A 50 -20.61 3.22 7.35
C ARG A 50 -20.63 2.91 8.86
N GLN A 51 -21.39 1.92 9.31
CA GLN A 51 -21.45 1.44 10.70
C GLN A 51 -20.62 0.16 10.89
N ASN A 52 -19.81 -0.21 9.89
CA ASN A 52 -19.03 -1.46 9.84
C ASN A 52 -19.88 -2.74 9.91
N GLN A 53 -21.19 -2.66 9.61
CA GLN A 53 -22.06 -3.83 9.53
C GLN A 53 -21.93 -4.47 8.15
N LEU A 54 -21.81 -5.81 8.12
CA LEU A 54 -21.72 -6.57 6.87
C LEU A 54 -23.12 -6.76 6.27
N HIS A 55 -23.24 -6.46 4.98
CA HIS A 55 -24.43 -6.65 4.17
C HIS A 55 -24.11 -7.49 2.96
N LEU A 56 -25.00 -8.43 2.62
CA LEU A 56 -24.86 -9.23 1.42
C LEU A 56 -24.96 -8.35 0.17
N LEU A 57 -23.88 -8.29 -0.60
CA LEU A 57 -23.81 -7.55 -1.87
C LEU A 57 -24.13 -8.46 -3.07
N PHE A 58 -23.62 -9.69 -3.04
CA PHE A 58 -23.78 -10.66 -4.12
C PHE A 58 -23.72 -12.09 -3.59
N SER A 59 -24.47 -13.01 -4.19
CA SER A 59 -24.25 -14.44 -3.97
C SER A 59 -24.60 -15.27 -5.18
N GLN A 60 -23.89 -16.40 -5.35
CA GLN A 60 -24.12 -17.35 -6.42
C GLN A 60 -23.78 -18.78 -5.96
N GLU A 61 -24.42 -19.78 -6.53
CA GLU A 61 -23.97 -21.18 -6.42
C GLU A 61 -22.83 -21.43 -7.41
N ILE A 62 -21.71 -21.95 -6.95
CA ILE A 62 -20.60 -22.41 -7.80
C ILE A 62 -20.60 -23.93 -7.79
N ASP A 63 -20.83 -24.55 -8.95
CA ASP A 63 -20.63 -25.98 -9.19
C ASP A 63 -19.22 -26.20 -9.76
N PRO A 64 -18.32 -26.94 -9.08
CA PRO A 64 -16.98 -27.21 -9.59
C PRO A 64 -16.97 -28.02 -10.90
N LYS A 65 -18.11 -28.54 -11.35
CA LYS A 65 -18.25 -29.24 -12.64
C LYS A 65 -18.91 -28.38 -13.73
N SER A 66 -19.16 -27.09 -13.46
CA SER A 66 -19.78 -26.19 -14.43
C SER A 66 -18.91 -26.03 -15.67
N LEU A 67 -19.55 -26.05 -16.85
CA LEU A 67 -18.89 -25.76 -18.13
C LEU A 67 -18.48 -24.29 -18.28
N GLU A 68 -18.95 -23.41 -17.37
CA GLU A 68 -18.58 -21.99 -17.34
C GLU A 68 -17.24 -21.73 -16.65
N ILE A 69 -16.66 -22.73 -15.97
CA ILE A 69 -15.32 -22.63 -15.40
C ILE A 69 -14.32 -22.71 -16.55
N ASN A 70 -13.68 -21.58 -16.85
CA ASN A 70 -12.63 -21.52 -17.86
C ASN A 70 -11.39 -22.30 -17.38
N THR A 71 -10.95 -23.28 -18.18
CA THR A 71 -9.74 -24.07 -17.97
C THR A 71 -8.73 -23.90 -19.11
N GLU A 72 -8.82 -22.79 -19.86
CA GLU A 72 -7.84 -22.42 -20.87
C GLU A 72 -6.43 -22.33 -20.27
N ASP A 73 -5.44 -22.60 -21.12
CA ASP A 73 -4.03 -22.45 -20.75
C ASP A 73 -3.74 -21.00 -20.36
N TRP A 74 -2.75 -20.83 -19.48
CA TRP A 74 -2.29 -19.51 -19.08
C TRP A 74 -1.78 -18.69 -20.26
N ILE A 75 -1.85 -17.36 -20.11
CA ILE A 75 -1.36 -16.44 -21.14
C ILE A 75 0.13 -16.68 -21.45
N LYS A 76 0.49 -16.59 -22.73
CA LYS A 76 1.87 -16.83 -23.18
C LYS A 76 2.78 -15.62 -22.95
N GLY A 77 4.09 -15.88 -22.98
CA GLY A 77 5.12 -14.83 -22.93
C GLY A 77 5.37 -14.27 -21.53
N VAL A 78 5.00 -15.02 -20.49
CA VAL A 78 5.32 -14.70 -19.09
C VAL A 78 6.55 -15.50 -18.67
N LYS A 79 7.52 -14.81 -18.06
CA LYS A 79 8.71 -15.42 -17.46
C LYS A 79 8.58 -15.42 -15.94
N VAL A 80 9.06 -16.47 -15.29
CA VAL A 80 9.05 -16.63 -13.83
C VAL A 80 10.48 -16.78 -13.31
N TYR A 81 10.77 -16.10 -12.21
CA TYR A 81 12.05 -16.12 -11.51
C TYR A 81 11.82 -16.44 -10.05
N GLU A 82 12.48 -17.46 -9.51
CA GLU A 82 12.41 -17.77 -8.08
C GLU A 82 13.49 -16.95 -7.34
N ALA A 83 13.10 -15.84 -6.73
CA ALA A 83 14.02 -14.99 -5.97
C ALA A 83 14.33 -15.58 -4.58
N LEU A 84 13.35 -16.25 -3.97
CA LEU A 84 13.49 -16.97 -2.71
C LEU A 84 12.51 -18.13 -2.65
N ARG A 85 12.97 -19.32 -2.28
CA ARG A 85 12.10 -20.48 -2.06
C ARG A 85 12.51 -21.23 -0.81
N ASN A 86 11.73 -21.10 0.25
CA ASN A 86 11.98 -21.72 1.55
C ASN A 86 11.13 -22.97 1.80
N GLY A 87 10.10 -23.25 0.99
CA GLY A 87 9.33 -24.48 1.15
C GLY A 87 8.06 -24.55 0.32
N ASP A 88 7.15 -25.43 0.75
CA ASP A 88 5.85 -25.65 0.11
C ASP A 88 4.93 -24.42 0.29
N PRO A 89 4.30 -23.93 -0.79
CA PRO A 89 3.32 -22.84 -0.77
C PRO A 89 2.21 -22.98 0.30
N GLY A 90 1.77 -24.20 0.61
CA GLY A 90 0.75 -24.43 1.63
C GLY A 90 1.21 -24.17 3.08
N THR A 91 2.46 -23.80 3.30
CA THR A 91 3.05 -23.53 4.63
C THR A 91 3.95 -22.29 4.64
N LYS A 92 3.82 -21.42 3.65
CA LYS A 92 4.65 -20.23 3.46
C LYS A 92 3.74 -19.08 3.06
N VAL A 93 4.21 -17.86 3.30
CA VAL A 93 3.66 -16.68 2.65
C VAL A 93 4.25 -16.63 1.24
N ASP A 94 3.42 -16.85 0.22
CA ASP A 94 3.87 -16.74 -1.17
C ASP A 94 3.68 -15.32 -1.70
N MET A 95 4.76 -14.70 -2.16
CA MET A 95 4.74 -13.36 -2.75
C MET A 95 4.97 -13.42 -4.25
N ALA A 96 4.05 -12.86 -5.03
CA ALA A 96 4.22 -12.63 -6.46
C ALA A 96 4.55 -11.15 -6.71
N ILE A 97 5.76 -10.90 -7.23
CA ILE A 97 6.23 -9.57 -7.65
C ILE A 97 6.16 -9.50 -9.17
N ILE A 98 5.15 -8.78 -9.67
CA ILE A 98 4.91 -8.59 -11.10
C ILE A 98 5.74 -7.40 -11.59
N GLY A 99 6.57 -7.61 -12.61
CA GLY A 99 7.31 -6.55 -13.27
C GLY A 99 6.42 -5.77 -14.23
N GLU A 100 6.41 -4.45 -14.08
CA GLU A 100 5.66 -3.50 -14.92
C GLU A 100 6.59 -2.43 -15.50
N GLY A 101 6.41 -2.12 -16.79
CA GLY A 101 7.23 -1.10 -17.46
C GLY A 101 8.66 -1.53 -17.77
N TYR A 102 8.94 -2.84 -17.77
CA TYR A 102 10.20 -3.41 -18.18
C TYR A 102 10.08 -3.98 -19.59
N THR A 103 10.88 -3.45 -20.52
CA THR A 103 10.98 -3.99 -21.88
C THR A 103 11.86 -5.23 -21.94
N ALA A 104 11.88 -5.93 -23.08
CA ALA A 104 12.71 -7.12 -23.28
C ALA A 104 14.21 -6.87 -23.06
N ILE A 105 14.71 -5.66 -23.37
CA ILE A 105 16.13 -5.30 -23.15
C ILE A 105 16.44 -4.94 -21.69
N GLU A 106 15.41 -4.68 -20.87
CA GLU A 106 15.52 -4.33 -19.45
C GLU A 106 15.33 -5.55 -18.54
N GLU A 107 15.30 -6.78 -19.08
CA GLU A 107 15.16 -8.01 -18.29
C GLU A 107 16.22 -8.11 -17.18
N ALA A 108 17.47 -7.74 -17.47
CA ALA A 108 18.54 -7.73 -16.48
C ALA A 108 18.26 -6.74 -15.33
N LYS A 109 17.69 -5.57 -15.64
CA LYS A 109 17.29 -4.58 -14.64
C LYS A 109 16.16 -5.12 -13.76
N PHE A 110 15.16 -5.77 -14.36
CA PHE A 110 14.09 -6.41 -13.59
C PHE A 110 14.64 -7.42 -12.57
N ILE A 111 15.59 -8.26 -12.98
CA ILE A 111 16.21 -9.25 -12.08
C ILE A 111 16.99 -8.56 -10.95
N GLU A 112 17.71 -7.48 -11.25
CA GLU A 112 18.42 -6.69 -10.24
C GLU A 112 17.45 -6.06 -9.23
N ASP A 113 16.39 -5.41 -9.72
CA ASP A 113 15.35 -4.82 -8.88
C ASP A 113 14.65 -5.91 -8.03
N LEU A 114 14.30 -7.05 -8.63
CA LEU A 114 13.68 -8.16 -7.92
C LEU A 114 14.54 -8.63 -6.74
N ASN A 115 15.85 -8.81 -6.96
CA ASN A 115 16.78 -9.21 -5.90
C ASN A 115 16.93 -8.12 -4.83
N LYS A 116 17.02 -6.85 -5.25
CA LYS A 116 17.09 -5.69 -4.35
C LYS A 116 15.88 -5.65 -3.42
N PHE A 117 14.66 -5.65 -3.96
CA PHE A 117 13.45 -5.51 -3.16
C PHE A 117 13.14 -6.76 -2.33
N SER A 118 13.46 -7.96 -2.83
CA SER A 118 13.41 -9.20 -2.03
C SER A 118 14.34 -9.10 -0.81
N GLY A 119 15.55 -8.56 -0.98
CA GLY A 119 16.48 -8.34 0.12
C GLY A 119 16.03 -7.23 1.09
N LEU A 120 15.48 -6.13 0.58
CA LEU A 120 14.98 -5.01 1.39
C LEU A 120 13.82 -5.40 2.30
N LEU A 121 12.98 -6.34 1.89
CA LEU A 121 11.92 -6.86 2.77
C LEU A 121 12.52 -7.39 4.08
N PHE A 122 13.56 -8.23 3.96
CA PHE A 122 14.20 -8.89 5.10
C PHE A 122 15.25 -8.01 5.82
N SER A 123 15.42 -6.74 5.43
CA SER A 123 16.14 -5.77 6.26
C SER A 123 15.25 -5.20 7.39
N HIS A 124 13.93 -5.35 7.30
CA HIS A 124 12.95 -4.79 8.23
C HIS A 124 12.34 -5.85 9.15
N GLN A 125 12.09 -5.48 10.41
CA GLN A 125 11.28 -6.30 11.31
C GLN A 125 9.78 -6.06 11.04
N PRO A 126 8.92 -7.09 11.19
CA PRO A 126 9.24 -8.45 11.63
C PRO A 126 9.75 -9.38 10.52
N TYR A 127 9.70 -8.97 9.25
CA TYR A 127 10.01 -9.84 8.09
C TYR A 127 11.38 -10.49 8.20
N LYS A 128 12.40 -9.75 8.66
CA LYS A 128 13.75 -10.26 8.92
C LYS A 128 13.77 -11.52 9.78
N SER A 129 13.02 -11.51 10.89
CA SER A 129 12.95 -12.65 11.81
C SER A 129 12.12 -13.83 11.27
N PHE A 130 11.28 -13.58 10.27
CA PHE A 130 10.40 -14.55 9.64
C PHE A 130 10.81 -14.88 8.20
N GLN A 131 12.05 -14.60 7.80
CA GLN A 131 12.48 -14.76 6.40
C GLN A 131 12.19 -16.17 5.85
N THR A 132 12.35 -17.20 6.68
CA THR A 132 12.10 -18.61 6.31
C THR A 132 10.62 -18.96 6.13
N SER A 133 9.70 -18.06 6.52
CA SER A 133 8.27 -18.21 6.28
C SER A 133 7.84 -17.76 4.88
N PHE A 134 8.73 -17.22 4.04
CA PHE A 134 8.34 -16.65 2.74
C PHE A 134 8.88 -17.45 1.55
N ASN A 135 8.10 -17.47 0.47
CA ASN A 135 8.58 -17.68 -0.90
C ASN A 135 8.38 -16.38 -1.69
N ILE A 136 9.29 -16.05 -2.59
CA ILE A 136 9.21 -14.86 -3.44
C ILE A 136 9.46 -15.24 -4.89
N TYR A 137 8.48 -14.93 -5.73
CA TYR A 137 8.49 -15.16 -7.16
C TYR A 137 8.44 -13.82 -7.91
N GLY A 138 9.38 -13.60 -8.82
CA GLY A 138 9.29 -12.56 -9.83
C GLY A 138 8.54 -13.08 -11.05
N VAL A 139 7.57 -12.32 -11.55
CA VAL A 139 6.79 -12.67 -12.74
C VAL A 139 6.85 -11.52 -13.72
N LEU A 140 7.35 -11.77 -14.92
CA LEU A 140 7.60 -10.73 -15.92
C LEU A 140 6.90 -11.06 -17.23
N LYS A 141 5.97 -10.18 -17.61
CA LYS A 141 5.54 -10.03 -18.98
C LYS A 141 6.16 -8.74 -19.50
N PHE A 142 6.93 -8.80 -20.58
CA PHE A 142 7.56 -7.60 -21.12
C PHE A 142 6.52 -6.58 -21.56
N SER A 143 6.80 -5.32 -21.22
CA SER A 143 6.11 -4.15 -21.76
C SER A 143 6.71 -3.77 -23.12
N ASP A 144 5.92 -3.15 -23.99
CA ASP A 144 6.42 -2.62 -25.27
C ASP A 144 7.26 -1.36 -25.03
N GLU A 145 6.88 -0.56 -24.04
CA GLU A 145 7.57 0.66 -23.64
C GLU A 145 8.02 0.61 -22.17
N SER A 146 9.10 1.35 -21.87
CA SER A 146 9.66 1.46 -20.52
C SER A 146 8.89 2.50 -19.69
N GLY A 147 8.60 2.20 -18.44
CA GLY A 147 7.91 3.11 -17.52
C GLY A 147 6.42 2.84 -17.33
N THR A 148 5.63 3.90 -17.25
CA THR A 148 4.19 3.87 -16.91
C THR A 148 3.56 5.19 -17.35
N ASP A 149 2.23 5.28 -17.38
CA ASP A 149 1.52 6.50 -17.73
C ASP A 149 1.69 7.60 -16.67
N ASP A 150 1.93 8.84 -17.12
CA ASP A 150 1.85 10.07 -16.30
C ASP A 150 0.93 11.08 -17.00
N PRO A 151 -0.40 10.97 -16.82
CA PRO A 151 -1.38 11.81 -17.52
C PRO A 151 -1.19 13.32 -17.33
N ARG A 152 -0.80 13.77 -16.12
CA ARG A 152 -0.49 15.19 -15.86
C ARG A 152 0.71 15.70 -16.66
N ALA A 153 1.65 14.82 -17.00
CA ALA A 153 2.78 15.11 -17.87
C ALA A 153 2.49 14.83 -19.36
N GLN A 154 1.28 14.36 -19.71
CA GLN A 154 0.89 13.91 -21.05
C GLN A 154 1.76 12.77 -21.59
N ILE A 155 2.21 11.87 -20.70
CA ILE A 155 2.98 10.67 -21.04
C ILE A 155 2.04 9.47 -20.93
N TYR A 156 1.99 8.68 -22.00
CA TYR A 156 1.21 7.45 -22.08
C TYR A 156 2.08 6.37 -22.73
N GLN A 157 2.32 5.29 -22.02
CA GLN A 157 3.22 4.19 -22.38
C GLN A 157 2.41 2.90 -22.59
N SER A 158 2.75 2.14 -23.63
CA SER A 158 2.19 0.80 -23.86
C SER A 158 2.87 -0.21 -22.93
N THR A 159 2.26 -0.49 -21.78
CA THR A 159 2.81 -1.38 -20.75
C THR A 159 1.96 -2.62 -20.49
N ALA A 160 2.54 -3.62 -19.82
CA ALA A 160 1.90 -4.91 -19.61
C ALA A 160 0.66 -4.85 -18.71
N LEU A 161 0.64 -3.91 -17.76
CA LEU A 161 -0.46 -3.75 -16.79
C LEU A 161 -1.18 -2.41 -16.88
N ASN A 162 -0.84 -1.54 -17.83
CA ASN A 162 -1.48 -0.22 -17.98
C ASN A 162 -1.52 0.56 -16.64
N THR A 163 -0.44 0.50 -15.86
CA THR A 163 -0.35 1.29 -14.64
C THR A 163 -0.36 2.79 -14.97
N THR A 164 -0.90 3.60 -14.06
CA THR A 164 -1.00 5.05 -14.28
C THR A 164 -0.88 5.84 -12.98
N PHE A 165 -0.02 6.87 -13.01
CA PHE A 165 -0.06 7.94 -12.01
C PHE A 165 -1.41 8.65 -12.06
N ASN A 166 -1.67 9.51 -11.07
CA ASN A 166 -2.92 10.29 -11.04
C ASN A 166 -4.18 9.46 -10.78
N SER A 167 -4.03 8.23 -10.29
CA SER A 167 -5.15 7.38 -9.89
C SER A 167 -6.01 8.10 -8.85
N LEU A 168 -7.34 8.02 -9.03
CA LEU A 168 -8.34 8.74 -8.23
C LEU A 168 -8.12 10.27 -8.12
N GLY A 169 -7.33 10.87 -9.01
CA GLY A 169 -7.02 12.30 -9.04
C GLY A 169 -5.77 12.73 -8.26
N SER A 170 -5.13 11.82 -7.52
CA SER A 170 -3.94 12.12 -6.70
C SER A 170 -2.65 11.92 -7.49
N ASP A 171 -1.78 12.96 -7.55
CA ASP A 171 -0.61 12.98 -8.44
C ASP A 171 0.27 11.73 -8.36
N ARG A 172 0.60 11.32 -7.14
CA ARG A 172 1.56 10.25 -6.86
C ARG A 172 0.90 8.90 -6.62
N TYR A 173 -0.43 8.84 -6.67
CA TYR A 173 -1.14 7.58 -6.54
C TYR A 173 -1.08 6.84 -7.86
N LEU A 174 -0.44 5.67 -7.82
CA LEU A 174 -0.03 4.91 -8.99
C LEU A 174 -0.64 3.52 -8.89
N LEU A 175 -1.63 3.21 -9.70
CA LEU A 175 -2.38 1.95 -9.64
C LEU A 175 -2.65 1.43 -11.06
N THR A 176 -3.29 0.27 -11.17
CA THR A 176 -3.85 -0.23 -12.42
C THR A 176 -5.33 -0.58 -12.23
N GLU A 177 -6.17 -0.28 -13.23
CA GLU A 177 -7.54 -0.79 -13.31
C GLU A 177 -7.61 -2.12 -14.11
N ASP A 178 -6.50 -2.56 -14.71
CA ASP A 178 -6.38 -3.77 -15.54
C ASP A 178 -6.24 -5.05 -14.68
N ASN A 179 -7.22 -5.25 -13.80
CA ASN A 179 -7.22 -6.39 -12.88
C ASN A 179 -7.23 -7.73 -13.63
N LYS A 180 -7.81 -7.83 -14.84
CA LYS A 180 -7.81 -9.10 -15.59
C LYS A 180 -6.39 -9.49 -16.01
N ASN A 181 -5.65 -8.61 -16.69
CA ASN A 181 -4.28 -8.94 -17.13
C ASN A 181 -3.36 -9.16 -15.94
N LEU A 182 -3.52 -8.40 -14.85
CA LEU A 182 -2.78 -8.62 -13.61
C LEU A 182 -2.96 -10.06 -13.10
N ARG A 183 -4.20 -10.56 -13.04
CA ARG A 183 -4.49 -11.91 -12.53
C ARG A 183 -4.04 -12.99 -13.51
N ASP A 184 -4.17 -12.77 -14.81
CA ASP A 184 -3.68 -13.71 -15.83
C ASP A 184 -2.15 -13.85 -15.80
N ILE A 185 -1.42 -12.74 -15.57
CA ILE A 185 0.04 -12.77 -15.39
C ILE A 185 0.39 -13.48 -14.08
N ALA A 186 -0.24 -13.07 -12.96
CA ALA A 186 0.04 -13.62 -11.63
C ALA A 186 -0.27 -15.12 -11.49
N ALA A 187 -1.19 -15.67 -12.30
CA ALA A 187 -1.58 -17.09 -12.27
C ALA A 187 -0.44 -18.09 -12.51
N HIS A 188 0.73 -17.62 -12.97
CA HIS A 188 1.90 -18.46 -13.24
C HIS A 188 2.63 -18.92 -11.97
N VAL A 189 2.28 -18.39 -10.79
CA VAL A 189 2.91 -18.72 -9.51
C VAL A 189 1.85 -18.79 -8.40
N PRO A 190 2.09 -19.55 -7.32
CA PRO A 190 1.28 -19.41 -6.10
C PRO A 190 1.52 -18.04 -5.46
N TYR A 191 0.48 -17.46 -4.86
CA TYR A 191 0.61 -16.20 -4.10
C TYR A 191 -0.50 -15.99 -3.07
N ASP A 192 -0.11 -15.48 -1.91
CA ASP A 192 -0.97 -14.88 -0.91
C ASP A 192 -0.98 -13.35 -1.00
N ALA A 193 0.17 -12.78 -1.41
CA ALA A 193 0.40 -11.35 -1.58
C ALA A 193 0.85 -11.02 -3.01
N LEU A 194 0.24 -9.98 -3.60
CA LEU A 194 0.48 -9.54 -4.97
C LEU A 194 1.08 -8.14 -5.00
N LEU A 195 2.19 -7.99 -5.69
CA LEU A 195 2.97 -6.76 -5.73
C LEU A 195 3.27 -6.39 -7.18
N ILE A 196 3.23 -5.11 -7.51
CA ILE A 196 3.54 -4.58 -8.83
C ILE A 196 4.75 -3.66 -8.70
N MET A 197 5.89 -4.13 -9.20
CA MET A 197 7.15 -3.41 -9.19
C MET A 197 7.30 -2.64 -10.52
N ILE A 198 7.30 -1.31 -10.44
CA ILE A 198 7.16 -0.43 -11.61
C ILE A 198 8.49 0.26 -11.91
N ASN A 199 9.02 0.04 -13.12
CA ASN A 199 10.29 0.59 -13.60
C ASN A 199 10.20 2.12 -13.80
N HIS A 200 10.33 2.90 -12.73
CA HIS A 200 10.17 4.35 -12.82
C HIS A 200 10.90 5.11 -11.71
N LYS A 201 11.28 6.37 -12.01
CA LYS A 201 12.01 7.27 -11.09
C LYS A 201 11.13 8.22 -10.29
N LYS A 202 9.92 8.54 -10.76
CA LYS A 202 8.98 9.41 -10.03
C LYS A 202 8.47 8.66 -8.79
N TYR A 203 8.44 9.33 -7.65
CA TYR A 203 7.83 8.81 -6.43
C TYR A 203 6.35 8.50 -6.68
N GLY A 204 5.95 7.25 -6.47
CA GLY A 204 4.56 6.82 -6.43
C GLY A 204 4.40 5.37 -6.05
N GLY A 205 3.20 5.03 -5.63
CA GLY A 205 2.81 3.72 -5.15
C GLY A 205 1.39 3.76 -4.60
N GLY A 206 1.00 2.65 -4.01
CA GLY A 206 -0.28 2.46 -3.35
C GLY A 206 -0.43 1.02 -2.86
N GLY A 207 -1.20 0.81 -1.80
CA GLY A 207 -1.41 -0.52 -1.22
C GLY A 207 -2.84 -0.66 -0.74
N ILE A 208 -3.53 -1.68 -1.25
CA ILE A 208 -4.92 -1.97 -0.88
C ILE A 208 -4.98 -3.38 -0.29
N TYR A 209 -5.58 -3.51 0.90
CA TYR A 209 -5.57 -4.73 1.69
C TYR A 209 -6.11 -5.95 0.91
N ASN A 210 -5.30 -7.01 0.83
CA ASN A 210 -5.58 -8.25 0.08
C ASN A 210 -5.92 -8.06 -1.41
N PHE A 211 -5.57 -6.93 -2.01
CA PHE A 211 -5.77 -6.67 -3.44
C PHE A 211 -4.45 -6.72 -4.22
N TYR A 212 -3.63 -5.68 -4.10
CA TYR A 212 -2.21 -5.62 -4.47
C TYR A 212 -1.55 -4.39 -3.86
N LEU A 213 -0.23 -4.28 -3.99
CA LEU A 213 0.49 -3.00 -3.88
C LEU A 213 1.26 -2.65 -5.14
N THR A 214 1.56 -1.37 -5.31
CA THR A 214 2.43 -0.82 -6.36
C THR A 214 3.54 0.04 -5.75
N PHE A 215 4.71 0.04 -6.37
CA PHE A 215 5.81 0.92 -5.97
C PHE A 215 6.77 1.16 -7.13
N THR A 216 7.40 2.33 -7.16
CA THR A 216 8.44 2.66 -8.14
C THR A 216 9.84 2.33 -7.65
N THR A 217 10.72 1.89 -8.55
CA THR A 217 12.01 1.29 -8.21
C THR A 217 13.17 2.27 -8.04
N ASP A 218 13.15 3.41 -8.74
CA ASP A 218 14.33 4.25 -8.99
C ASP A 218 14.24 5.64 -8.35
N ASN A 219 13.53 5.75 -7.21
CA ASN A 219 13.38 6.98 -6.47
C ASN A 219 14.04 6.88 -5.08
N GLN A 220 14.54 7.98 -4.52
CA GLN A 220 15.25 7.98 -3.22
C GLN A 220 14.45 7.42 -2.02
N TRP A 221 13.13 7.26 -2.14
CA TRP A 221 12.24 6.73 -1.11
C TRP A 221 11.70 5.33 -1.44
N HIS A 222 12.25 4.64 -2.44
CA HIS A 222 11.75 3.34 -2.90
C HIS A 222 11.61 2.31 -1.76
N GLU A 223 12.54 2.31 -0.80
CA GLU A 223 12.53 1.39 0.35
C GLU A 223 11.37 1.71 1.29
N TYR A 224 11.18 3.00 1.62
CA TYR A 224 10.05 3.46 2.41
C TYR A 224 8.71 3.10 1.76
N ILE A 225 8.54 3.44 0.47
CA ILE A 225 7.28 3.16 -0.25
C ILE A 225 7.00 1.66 -0.21
N PHE A 226 7.95 0.84 -0.65
CA PHE A 226 7.77 -0.61 -0.71
C PHE A 226 7.31 -1.21 0.62
N ILE A 227 7.98 -0.86 1.72
CA ILE A 227 7.65 -1.41 3.04
C ILE A 227 6.33 -0.84 3.58
N HIS A 228 6.07 0.45 3.37
CA HIS A 228 4.82 1.11 3.77
C HIS A 228 3.60 0.52 3.06
N GLU A 229 3.64 0.43 1.72
CA GLU A 229 2.54 -0.13 0.93
C GLU A 229 2.32 -1.63 1.20
N PHE A 230 3.38 -2.35 1.59
CA PHE A 230 3.24 -3.74 2.04
C PHE A 230 2.51 -3.81 3.39
N GLY A 231 2.70 -2.84 4.27
CA GLY A 231 1.90 -2.71 5.49
C GLY A 231 0.39 -2.66 5.22
N HIS A 232 -0.04 -1.87 4.23
CA HIS A 232 -1.44 -1.80 3.81
C HIS A 232 -1.92 -3.11 3.18
N SER A 233 -1.28 -3.52 2.07
CA SER A 233 -1.77 -4.61 1.23
C SER A 233 -1.70 -5.98 1.91
N PHE A 234 -0.71 -6.23 2.76
CA PHE A 234 -0.51 -7.51 3.43
C PHE A 234 -1.18 -7.56 4.80
N ALA A 235 -0.99 -6.54 5.63
CA ALA A 235 -1.41 -6.56 7.03
C ALA A 235 -2.65 -5.72 7.35
N GLY A 236 -3.22 -5.00 6.36
CA GLY A 236 -4.42 -4.18 6.57
C GLY A 236 -4.18 -3.05 7.56
N LEU A 237 -2.96 -2.52 7.59
CA LEU A 237 -2.61 -1.38 8.42
C LEU A 237 -3.20 -0.11 7.80
N ALA A 238 -3.71 0.79 8.63
CA ALA A 238 -4.08 2.13 8.22
C ALA A 238 -2.85 3.04 8.16
N ASP A 239 -2.99 4.13 7.43
CA ASP A 239 -2.09 5.27 7.57
C ASP A 239 -2.22 5.91 8.95
N GLU A 240 -1.08 6.15 9.59
CA GLU A 240 -0.99 6.83 10.88
C GLU A 240 -0.75 8.34 10.70
N TYR A 241 -0.48 8.82 9.48
CA TYR A 241 -0.41 10.26 9.20
C TYR A 241 -1.78 10.89 9.05
N TYR A 242 -1.83 12.20 9.31
CA TYR A 242 -3.08 12.95 9.38
C TYR A 242 -3.03 14.33 8.71
N THR A 243 -1.89 14.69 8.12
CA THR A 243 -1.66 16.02 7.53
C THR A 243 -1.48 15.99 6.01
N SER A 244 -1.55 14.82 5.38
CA SER A 244 -1.41 14.70 3.93
C SER A 244 -2.65 15.24 3.19
N SER A 245 -2.41 15.83 2.02
CA SER A 245 -3.45 15.99 1.01
C SER A 245 -3.81 14.61 0.44
N THR A 246 -4.99 14.10 0.77
CA THR A 246 -5.51 12.83 0.23
C THR A 246 -6.55 13.09 -0.86
N ALA A 247 -6.86 12.07 -1.66
CA ALA A 247 -7.99 12.08 -2.59
C ALA A 247 -9.34 11.83 -1.89
N TYR A 248 -9.33 11.63 -0.57
CA TYR A 248 -10.43 11.09 0.21
C TYR A 248 -11.08 12.16 1.08
N ASN A 249 -12.41 12.19 1.09
CA ASN A 249 -13.17 12.93 2.08
C ASN A 249 -13.78 11.94 3.09
N GLU A 250 -13.59 12.18 4.40
CA GLU A 250 -14.22 11.41 5.49
C GLU A 250 -14.02 9.88 5.41
N PHE A 251 -12.79 9.43 5.18
CA PHE A 251 -12.47 8.00 5.06
C PHE A 251 -12.92 7.18 6.29
N TYR A 252 -12.72 7.73 7.49
CA TYR A 252 -13.20 7.16 8.74
C TYR A 252 -14.41 7.95 9.27
N PRO A 253 -15.61 7.35 9.36
CA PRO A 253 -16.78 8.01 9.93
C PRO A 253 -16.58 8.35 11.41
N VAL A 254 -16.97 9.56 11.80
CA VAL A 254 -16.90 10.01 13.21
C VAL A 254 -17.77 9.11 14.10
N GLY A 255 -17.21 8.69 15.24
CA GLY A 255 -17.91 7.87 16.23
C GLY A 255 -17.96 6.38 15.89
N ILE A 256 -17.28 5.95 14.83
CA ILE A 256 -17.16 4.54 14.44
C ILE A 256 -15.72 4.10 14.65
N GLU A 257 -15.54 2.96 15.31
CA GLU A 257 -14.22 2.37 15.52
C GLU A 257 -13.69 1.84 14.16
N PRO A 258 -12.49 2.26 13.71
CA PRO A 258 -11.86 1.70 12.51
C PRO A 258 -11.69 0.18 12.64
N ILE A 259 -11.44 -0.53 11.55
CA ILE A 259 -11.23 -1.99 11.60
C ILE A 259 -9.74 -2.31 11.69
N GLU A 260 -8.93 -1.46 11.12
CA GLU A 260 -7.48 -1.52 11.03
C GLU A 260 -6.87 -1.58 12.43
N PRO A 261 -5.85 -2.41 12.65
CA PRO A 261 -5.37 -2.71 14.00
C PRO A 261 -4.58 -1.57 14.64
N ASN A 262 -4.02 -0.65 13.84
CA ASN A 262 -3.06 0.37 14.26
C ASN A 262 -3.64 1.78 14.41
N ILE A 263 -4.96 1.96 14.30
CA ILE A 263 -5.62 3.22 14.64
C ILE A 263 -6.90 2.97 15.43
N THR A 264 -7.31 3.94 16.25
CA THR A 264 -8.54 3.85 17.05
C THR A 264 -9.29 5.17 17.10
N ALA A 265 -10.62 5.11 17.17
CA ALA A 265 -11.47 6.27 17.47
C ALA A 265 -11.59 6.52 18.98
N LEU A 266 -10.98 5.65 19.81
CA LEU A 266 -10.96 5.71 21.26
C LEU A 266 -12.37 5.84 21.86
N LEU A 267 -13.34 5.10 21.30
CA LEU A 267 -14.72 5.14 21.77
C LEU A 267 -14.86 4.71 23.25
N ASN A 268 -13.97 3.82 23.70
CA ASN A 268 -13.83 3.43 25.11
C ASN A 268 -12.34 3.47 25.53
N PRO A 269 -11.92 4.46 26.36
CA PRO A 269 -10.54 4.56 26.83
C PRO A 269 -10.02 3.36 27.65
N ASN A 270 -10.90 2.52 28.18
CA ASN A 270 -10.53 1.31 28.91
C ASN A 270 -10.32 0.08 28.01
N GLU A 271 -10.70 0.17 26.73
CA GLU A 271 -10.72 -0.93 25.76
C GLU A 271 -10.00 -0.53 24.47
N VAL A 272 -8.82 0.06 24.59
CA VAL A 272 -7.97 0.38 23.43
C VAL A 272 -7.59 -0.90 22.70
N LYS A 273 -7.59 -0.90 21.36
CA LYS A 273 -7.28 -2.07 20.53
C LYS A 273 -6.00 -2.82 20.93
N TRP A 274 -4.96 -2.09 21.29
CA TRP A 274 -3.66 -2.62 21.69
C TRP A 274 -3.41 -2.52 23.20
N ASN A 275 -4.46 -2.68 24.02
CA ASN A 275 -4.39 -2.55 25.48
C ASN A 275 -3.27 -3.40 26.11
N ASN A 276 -3.08 -4.62 25.58
CA ASN A 276 -2.04 -5.56 26.02
C ASN A 276 -0.60 -5.13 25.69
N LEU A 277 -0.42 -4.14 24.81
CA LEU A 277 0.88 -3.61 24.41
C LEU A 277 1.20 -2.25 25.04
N LEU A 278 0.26 -1.62 25.75
CA LEU A 278 0.44 -0.30 26.34
C LEU A 278 1.64 -0.27 27.29
N SER A 279 2.43 0.80 27.19
CA SER A 279 3.54 1.02 28.10
C SER A 279 3.05 1.26 29.54
N PRO A 280 3.74 0.72 30.56
CA PRO A 280 3.33 0.87 31.94
C PRO A 280 3.10 2.34 32.34
N LYS A 281 1.97 2.62 33.01
CA LYS A 281 1.58 3.94 33.51
C LYS A 281 1.41 5.04 32.44
N ILE A 282 1.26 4.66 31.17
CA ILE A 282 0.95 5.64 30.13
C ILE A 282 -0.47 6.20 30.32
N LYS A 283 -0.63 7.51 30.10
CA LYS A 283 -1.95 8.17 30.17
C LYS A 283 -2.68 7.95 28.85
N ILE A 284 -4.01 7.84 28.91
CA ILE A 284 -4.88 7.68 27.74
C ILE A 284 -5.89 8.84 27.73
N PRO A 285 -5.95 9.66 26.67
CA PRO A 285 -5.00 9.71 25.55
C PRO A 285 -3.60 10.15 26.00
N THR A 286 -2.58 9.78 25.23
CA THR A 286 -1.19 10.17 25.47
C THR A 286 -0.93 11.53 24.82
N LEU A 287 -0.90 12.59 25.64
CA LEU A 287 -0.51 13.92 25.17
C LEU A 287 0.94 13.92 24.67
N TRP A 288 1.16 14.51 23.49
CA TRP A 288 2.45 14.61 22.86
C TRP A 288 2.67 16.00 22.27
N GLU A 289 3.85 16.23 21.72
CA GLU A 289 4.28 17.52 21.15
C GLU A 289 3.58 17.85 19.81
N LYS A 290 2.27 17.67 19.73
CA LYS A 290 1.46 17.73 18.51
C LYS A 290 1.46 19.12 17.88
N GLU A 291 1.24 20.18 18.66
CA GLU A 291 1.16 21.54 18.12
C GLU A 291 2.46 21.96 17.42
N ALA A 292 3.60 21.56 18.00
CA ALA A 292 4.92 21.83 17.41
C ALA A 292 5.16 20.99 16.14
N TYR A 293 4.67 19.74 16.11
CA TYR A 293 4.71 18.90 14.92
C TYR A 293 3.84 19.50 13.79
N ASP A 294 2.61 19.88 14.10
CA ASP A 294 1.65 20.46 13.15
C ASP A 294 2.25 21.72 12.49
N GLN A 295 2.86 22.60 13.29
CA GLN A 295 3.50 23.80 12.76
C GLN A 295 4.64 23.47 11.79
N MET A 296 5.51 22.53 12.17
CA MET A 296 6.65 22.11 11.34
C MET A 296 6.21 21.47 10.02
N ASP A 297 5.15 20.64 10.04
CA ASP A 297 4.65 20.00 8.83
C ASP A 297 3.92 21.00 7.91
N LEU A 298 3.10 21.91 8.46
CA LEU A 298 2.42 22.95 7.67
C LEU A 298 3.42 23.86 6.92
N GLU A 299 4.51 24.25 7.57
CA GLU A 299 5.58 25.03 6.94
C GLU A 299 6.22 24.27 5.77
N TYR A 300 6.43 22.96 5.92
CA TYR A 300 6.98 22.11 4.87
C TYR A 300 6.00 21.88 3.71
N GLN A 301 4.72 21.58 3.98
CA GLN A 301 3.74 21.33 2.92
C GLN A 301 3.60 22.55 2.00
N LYS A 302 3.59 23.76 2.56
CA LYS A 302 3.53 25.00 1.76
C LYS A 302 4.68 25.09 0.75
N ILE A 303 5.92 24.89 1.19
CA ILE A 303 7.10 24.97 0.32
C ILE A 303 7.05 23.85 -0.72
N ARG A 304 6.64 22.64 -0.31
CA ARG A 304 6.53 21.47 -1.19
C ARG A 304 5.49 21.69 -2.30
N GLU A 305 4.34 22.28 -1.98
CA GLU A 305 3.29 22.59 -2.95
C GLU A 305 3.79 23.59 -4.00
N GLU A 306 4.44 24.68 -3.58
CA GLU A 306 5.04 25.69 -4.47
C GLU A 306 6.07 25.05 -5.43
N LEU A 307 6.94 24.17 -4.93
CA LEU A 307 7.90 23.43 -5.75
C LEU A 307 7.23 22.47 -6.73
N THR A 308 6.20 21.74 -6.28
CA THR A 308 5.46 20.79 -7.11
C THR A 308 4.78 21.50 -8.29
N GLU A 309 4.12 22.63 -8.03
CA GLU A 309 3.49 23.45 -9.06
C GLU A 309 4.53 24.02 -10.05
N LYS A 310 5.68 24.46 -9.54
CA LYS A 310 6.80 24.96 -10.36
C LYS A 310 7.33 23.86 -11.30
N ILE A 311 7.56 22.65 -10.79
CA ILE A 311 8.01 21.50 -11.61
C ILE A 311 6.97 21.17 -12.68
N ALA A 312 5.69 21.08 -12.29
CA ALA A 312 4.60 20.79 -13.22
C ALA A 312 4.47 21.85 -14.32
N ARG A 313 4.65 23.14 -14.00
CA ARG A 313 4.68 24.22 -14.98
C ARG A 313 5.86 24.07 -15.95
N LEU A 314 7.08 23.88 -15.44
CA LEU A 314 8.29 23.73 -16.26
C LEU A 314 8.17 22.54 -17.24
N LYS A 315 7.60 21.41 -16.79
CA LYS A 315 7.35 20.25 -17.65
C LYS A 315 6.35 20.57 -18.77
N ARG A 316 5.23 21.21 -18.45
CA ARG A 316 4.22 21.63 -19.45
C ARG A 316 4.77 22.61 -20.47
N GLU A 317 5.63 23.53 -20.02
CA GLU A 317 6.28 24.53 -20.88
C GLU A 317 7.48 23.97 -21.66
N LYS A 318 7.82 22.68 -21.50
CA LYS A 318 8.97 22.02 -22.13
C LYS A 318 10.28 22.79 -21.88
N ALA A 319 10.46 23.27 -20.65
CA ALA A 319 11.68 23.94 -20.24
C ALA A 319 12.91 23.01 -20.43
N PRO A 320 14.13 23.56 -20.54
CA PRO A 320 15.35 22.76 -20.69
C PRO A 320 15.48 21.72 -19.58
N GLN A 321 15.85 20.49 -19.94
CA GLN A 321 15.86 19.34 -19.04
C GLN A 321 16.72 19.55 -17.79
N ASN A 322 17.85 20.25 -17.92
CA ASN A 322 18.73 20.58 -16.82
C ASN A 322 18.06 21.50 -15.78
N VAL A 323 17.19 22.40 -16.22
CA VAL A 323 16.43 23.30 -15.32
C VAL A 323 15.38 22.51 -14.55
N ILE A 324 14.66 21.61 -15.22
CA ILE A 324 13.68 20.73 -14.58
C ILE A 324 14.37 19.86 -13.53
N GLN A 325 15.47 19.21 -13.91
CA GLN A 325 16.24 18.33 -13.03
C GLN A 325 16.77 19.06 -11.80
N GLN A 326 17.24 20.30 -11.94
CA GLN A 326 17.72 21.09 -10.81
C GLN A 326 16.62 21.35 -9.76
N ILE A 327 15.39 21.68 -10.20
CA ILE A 327 14.27 21.92 -9.28
C ILE A 327 13.74 20.60 -8.69
N GLU A 328 13.74 19.51 -9.46
CA GLU A 328 13.42 18.17 -8.95
C GLU A 328 14.41 17.77 -7.84
N GLU A 329 15.71 17.98 -8.04
CA GLU A 329 16.74 17.71 -7.04
C GLU A 329 16.59 18.59 -5.80
N GLU A 330 16.24 19.88 -5.95
CA GLU A 330 15.91 20.78 -4.84
C GLU A 330 14.73 20.23 -4.01
N SER A 331 13.65 19.82 -4.68
CA SER A 331 12.48 19.22 -4.04
C SER A 331 12.84 17.91 -3.33
N GLU A 332 13.69 17.09 -3.93
CA GLU A 332 14.16 15.84 -3.34
C GLU A 332 15.01 16.07 -2.08
N ASN A 333 15.92 17.04 -2.12
CA ASN A 333 16.75 17.42 -0.99
C ASN A 333 15.92 18.05 0.14
N LEU A 334 14.91 18.85 -0.19
CA LEU A 334 13.95 19.38 0.78
C LEU A 334 13.20 18.25 1.49
N SER A 335 12.67 17.27 0.73
CA SER A 335 11.96 16.12 1.29
C SER A 335 12.85 15.31 2.23
N ARG A 336 14.12 15.07 1.87
CA ARG A 336 15.09 14.34 2.71
C ARG A 336 15.42 15.11 3.99
N SER A 337 15.69 16.40 3.85
CA SER A 337 16.00 17.28 4.97
C SER A 337 14.84 17.37 5.94
N HIS A 338 13.60 17.43 5.44
CA HIS A 338 12.41 17.45 6.28
C HIS A 338 12.21 16.13 7.03
N ALA A 339 12.36 14.97 6.35
CA ALA A 339 12.28 13.66 7.01
C ALA A 339 13.27 13.55 8.19
N LEU A 340 14.52 13.97 7.99
CA LEU A 340 15.54 13.98 9.06
C LEU A 340 15.17 14.92 10.23
N LYS A 341 14.57 16.08 9.93
CA LYS A 341 14.09 17.01 10.97
C LYS A 341 12.94 16.40 11.77
N VAL A 342 12.00 15.74 11.10
CA VAL A 342 10.87 15.03 11.73
C VAL A 342 11.39 13.91 12.63
N ASP A 343 12.33 13.09 12.15
CA ASP A 343 12.95 12.03 12.94
C ASP A 343 13.60 12.58 14.20
N ALA A 344 14.43 13.62 14.06
CA ALA A 344 15.12 14.26 15.18
C ALA A 344 14.14 14.92 16.17
N PHE A 345 12.99 15.41 15.70
CA PHE A 345 11.94 15.97 16.54
C PHE A 345 11.25 14.86 17.36
N LEU A 346 10.78 13.80 16.69
CA LEU A 346 10.05 12.71 17.35
C LEU A 346 10.93 11.90 18.30
N GLN A 347 12.22 11.71 17.97
CA GLN A 347 13.20 11.04 18.83
C GLN A 347 13.46 11.77 20.16
N LYS A 348 13.23 13.09 20.22
CA LYS A 348 13.37 13.86 21.46
C LYS A 348 12.17 13.71 22.39
N SER A 349 11.04 13.20 21.90
CA SER A 349 9.86 13.00 22.74
C SER A 349 10.16 12.01 23.86
N LYS A 350 9.71 12.31 25.08
CA LYS A 350 9.81 11.38 26.23
C LYS A 350 9.01 10.08 26.04
N TYR A 351 8.19 10.03 24.99
CA TYR A 351 7.40 8.87 24.58
C TYR A 351 8.01 8.10 23.40
N PHE A 352 9.18 8.50 22.90
CA PHE A 352 9.85 7.74 21.84
C PHE A 352 10.05 6.28 22.27
N GLY A 353 9.67 5.34 21.39
CA GLY A 353 9.69 3.90 21.68
C GLY A 353 8.60 3.38 22.63
N LYS A 354 7.69 4.22 23.13
CA LYS A 354 6.57 3.80 24.00
C LYS A 354 5.28 3.61 23.23
N VAL A 355 4.53 2.58 23.58
CA VAL A 355 3.18 2.31 23.09
C VAL A 355 2.16 3.05 23.95
N GLY A 356 1.42 3.96 23.33
CA GLY A 356 0.40 4.82 23.93
C GLY A 356 -0.79 5.02 23.01
N VAL A 357 -1.47 6.17 23.13
CA VAL A 357 -2.65 6.52 22.34
C VAL A 357 -2.51 7.98 21.92
N PHE A 358 -1.81 8.24 20.81
CA PHE A 358 -1.39 9.57 20.37
C PHE A 358 -2.38 10.12 19.34
N GLU A 359 -2.97 11.29 19.60
CA GLU A 359 -3.95 11.89 18.70
C GLU A 359 -3.32 12.30 17.35
N GLY A 360 -4.10 12.12 16.28
CA GLY A 360 -3.70 12.32 14.89
C GLY A 360 -3.35 10.99 14.25
N ALA A 361 -4.26 10.49 13.40
CA ALA A 361 -4.10 9.28 12.61
C ALA A 361 -5.15 9.21 11.48
N GLY A 362 -4.95 8.32 10.49
CA GLY A 362 -5.98 8.01 9.50
C GLY A 362 -6.52 9.23 8.75
N TYR A 363 -5.64 10.17 8.36
CA TYR A 363 -6.00 11.42 7.68
C TYR A 363 -6.85 12.40 8.53
N ALA A 364 -7.06 12.11 9.82
CA ALA A 364 -7.81 12.96 10.74
C ALA A 364 -6.89 13.51 11.84
N SER A 365 -6.80 14.85 11.90
CA SER A 365 -5.95 15.52 12.89
C SER A 365 -6.47 15.42 14.32
N LYS A 366 -7.75 15.08 14.50
CA LYS A 366 -8.44 14.95 15.79
C LYS A 366 -9.37 13.74 15.79
N GLY A 367 -9.61 13.17 16.97
CA GLY A 367 -10.58 12.08 17.16
C GLY A 367 -10.13 10.69 16.71
N LEU A 368 -9.01 10.57 15.97
CA LEU A 368 -8.32 9.31 15.73
C LEU A 368 -6.95 9.31 16.40
N TYR A 369 -6.53 8.13 16.82
CA TYR A 369 -5.30 7.93 17.59
C TYR A 369 -4.46 6.78 17.03
N ARG A 370 -3.14 6.94 17.10
CA ARG A 370 -2.14 5.94 16.71
C ARG A 370 -1.36 5.41 17.92
N PRO A 371 -0.71 4.25 17.82
CA PRO A 371 -0.11 3.55 18.96
C PRO A 371 1.25 4.08 19.39
N MET A 372 2.03 4.72 18.52
CA MET A 372 3.38 5.20 18.84
C MET A 372 3.65 6.57 18.23
N ILE A 373 4.63 7.29 18.78
CA ILE A 373 4.96 8.63 18.29
C ILE A 373 5.49 8.64 16.86
N ASP A 374 6.13 7.53 16.45
CA ASP A 374 6.68 7.31 15.13
C ASP A 374 6.47 5.85 14.68
N CYS A 375 6.33 5.66 13.37
CA CYS A 375 6.03 4.40 12.72
C CYS A 375 6.33 4.51 11.21
N MET A 376 6.65 3.38 10.56
CA MET A 376 6.65 3.26 9.09
C MET A 376 5.32 3.70 8.45
N MET A 377 4.20 3.54 9.16
CA MET A 377 2.88 4.00 8.70
C MET A 377 2.60 5.48 9.00
N PHE A 378 3.49 6.17 9.71
CA PHE A 378 3.29 7.57 10.10
C PHE A 378 4.16 8.53 9.29
N THR A 379 5.48 8.37 9.32
CA THR A 379 6.37 9.35 8.68
C THR A 379 7.34 8.70 7.72
N LYS A 380 7.64 9.46 6.66
CA LYS A 380 8.57 9.06 5.62
C LYS A 380 9.99 8.91 6.16
N GLY A 381 10.63 7.77 5.90
CA GLY A 381 12.01 7.51 6.30
C GLY A 381 12.33 6.02 6.44
N ASN A 382 13.60 5.68 6.64
CA ASN A 382 13.99 4.32 7.04
C ASN A 382 13.82 4.19 8.56
N LYS A 383 12.78 3.48 8.98
CA LYS A 383 12.40 3.30 10.39
C LYS A 383 11.61 2.01 10.57
N PRO A 384 11.53 1.46 11.79
CA PRO A 384 10.72 0.27 12.03
C PRO A 384 9.22 0.58 12.01
N PHE A 385 8.42 -0.47 11.81
CA PHE A 385 7.01 -0.45 12.21
C PHE A 385 6.90 -0.21 13.73
N CYS A 386 5.81 0.44 14.16
CA CYS A 386 5.48 0.50 15.58
C CYS A 386 5.14 -0.91 16.11
N LYS A 387 5.19 -1.10 17.44
CA LYS A 387 4.97 -2.44 18.04
C LYS A 387 3.59 -3.05 17.78
N VAL A 388 2.58 -2.21 17.55
CA VAL A 388 1.24 -2.68 17.18
C VAL A 388 1.20 -3.16 15.73
N CYS A 389 1.82 -2.41 14.80
CA CYS A 389 1.98 -2.82 13.41
C CYS A 389 2.84 -4.08 13.28
N GLU A 390 3.99 -4.15 13.98
CA GLU A 390 4.82 -5.36 14.03
C GLU A 390 3.99 -6.58 14.48
N ASN A 391 3.21 -6.44 15.56
CA ASN A 391 2.38 -7.53 16.05
C ASN A 391 1.31 -7.94 15.03
N ALA A 392 0.62 -6.98 14.39
CA ALA A 392 -0.37 -7.27 13.35
C ALA A 392 0.24 -8.02 12.16
N ILE A 393 1.40 -7.57 11.66
CA ILE A 393 2.13 -8.23 10.58
C ILE A 393 2.51 -9.67 10.98
N ILE A 394 3.02 -9.88 12.21
CA ILE A 394 3.37 -11.23 12.70
C ILE A 394 2.15 -12.15 12.68
N GLN A 395 0.96 -11.67 13.08
CA GLN A 395 -0.25 -12.50 13.05
C GLN A 395 -0.60 -12.92 11.62
N VAL A 396 -0.44 -12.02 10.63
CA VAL A 396 -0.70 -12.36 9.22
C VAL A 396 0.33 -13.34 8.69
N ILE A 397 1.63 -13.17 8.98
CA ILE A 397 2.67 -14.13 8.60
C ILE A 397 2.31 -15.52 9.12
N LYS A 398 1.99 -15.61 10.41
CA LYS A 398 1.63 -16.88 11.05
C LYS A 398 0.38 -17.51 10.43
N TYR A 399 -0.65 -16.70 10.14
CA TYR A 399 -1.87 -17.19 9.51
C TYR A 399 -1.63 -17.94 8.20
N TYR A 400 -0.63 -17.54 7.40
CA TYR A 400 -0.29 -18.21 6.14
C TYR A 400 0.78 -19.31 6.31
N SER A 401 1.64 -19.22 7.33
CA SER A 401 2.80 -20.12 7.45
C SER A 401 2.72 -21.22 8.53
N GLU A 402 1.75 -21.13 9.45
CA GLU A 402 1.52 -22.04 10.58
C GLU A 402 0.08 -22.55 10.59
#